data_AF-Q6P646-F1
#
_entry.id   AF-Q6P646-F1
#
_cell.length_a   1.000
_cell.length_b   1.000
_cell.length_c   1.000
_cell.angle_alpha   90.00
_cell.angle_beta   90.00
_cell.angle_gamma   90.00
#
_symmetry.space_group_name_H-M   'P 1'
#
loop_
_entity.id
_entity.type
_entity.pdbx_description
1 polymer ?
#
loop_
_entity_poly.entity_id
_entity_poly.type
_entity_poly.pdbx_seq_one_letter_code
_entity_poly.pdbx_strand_id
1 'polypeptide(L)'
;MSDIAAGNTSVAPTSPSKQEVSNVVQSEDPKDAKAFYDKLAPKKKPRLPKPQNAITIAVSSRTLFNMVEERKIYEQLGVEKYVQYQQDHETEPLKTGPAFPFVKAVEEVNNQLRELYPDSEELFDIVLMTNNHAQVGVRLINSINHYGLNIERFCLTGGKSPIGYLKAYLTNLYLSADSEKVQEAIAEGIAAATMFIAKKDTVLSEKQLRVAFDGDAVLFSDESEQIVKEHGLDTFFEHEKAFENKPLAQGPLKCFLEALGKLQRKFHAKDARLNCPIRTYLVTARSAASSGARALKTLRSWGLEVDEALFLAGAPKGPILEKIRPHLFFDDQMFHIEGAQDLGTIAAHVPYGIGQKYNKSTPKESNKK
;
A
#
# COMPACT_ATOMS: atom_id res chain seq x y z
N MET A 1 55.15 21.42 14.54
CA MET A 1 54.97 20.74 15.84
C MET A 1 53.65 21.18 16.42
N SER A 2 52.63 20.34 16.32
CA SER A 2 51.69 19.96 17.40
C SER A 2 50.45 19.34 16.75
N ASP A 3 50.47 18.01 16.72
CA ASP A 3 49.33 17.12 16.54
C ASP A 3 48.22 17.39 17.57
N ILE A 4 46.99 16.98 17.24
CA ILE A 4 46.25 15.94 17.97
C ILE A 4 45.05 15.54 17.10
N ALA A 5 45.12 14.32 16.58
CA ALA A 5 43.99 13.57 16.04
C ALA A 5 43.37 12.76 17.19
N ALA A 6 42.07 12.93 17.45
CA ALA A 6 41.31 12.07 18.35
C ALA A 6 40.51 11.07 17.51
N GLY A 7 40.94 9.80 17.54
CA GLY A 7 40.28 8.68 16.89
C GLY A 7 38.96 8.32 17.56
N ASN A 8 37.95 8.08 16.73
CA ASN A 8 36.64 7.60 17.12
C ASN A 8 36.66 6.07 17.14
N THR A 9 36.81 5.43 18.30
CA THR A 9 36.78 3.97 18.44
C THR A 9 35.35 3.45 18.42
N SER A 10 34.96 2.84 17.29
CA SER A 10 33.75 2.04 17.14
C SER A 10 33.82 0.78 18.01
N VAL A 11 33.03 0.73 19.08
CA VAL A 11 32.84 -0.48 19.89
C VAL A 11 32.02 -1.50 19.09
N ALA A 12 32.62 -2.65 18.76
CA ALA A 12 31.93 -3.78 18.14
C ALA A 12 30.88 -4.37 19.10
N PRO A 13 29.74 -4.88 18.59
CA PRO A 13 28.76 -5.56 19.44
C PRO A 13 29.37 -6.83 20.04
N THR A 14 29.39 -6.94 21.36
CA THR A 14 29.82 -8.12 22.10
C THR A 14 28.79 -9.24 21.94
N SER A 15 29.24 -10.38 21.41
CA SER A 15 28.46 -11.63 21.34
C SER A 15 28.07 -12.09 22.76
N PRO A 16 26.85 -12.61 22.98
CA PRO A 16 26.45 -13.12 24.28
C PRO A 16 27.33 -14.30 24.71
N SER A 17 27.57 -14.41 26.01
CA SER A 17 28.37 -15.51 26.56
C SER A 17 27.61 -16.85 26.45
N LYS A 18 28.33 -17.97 26.37
CA LYS A 18 27.71 -19.32 26.36
C LYS A 18 26.80 -19.56 27.57
N GLN A 19 27.09 -18.91 28.69
CA GLN A 19 26.36 -19.00 29.94
C GLN A 19 25.02 -18.24 29.91
N GLU A 20 24.97 -17.09 29.24
CA GLU A 20 23.71 -16.35 29.03
C GLU A 20 22.76 -17.11 28.09
N VAL A 21 23.30 -17.73 27.04
CA VAL A 21 22.51 -18.55 26.11
C VAL A 21 21.94 -19.77 26.85
N SER A 22 22.73 -20.46 27.67
CA SER A 22 22.26 -21.63 28.44
C SER A 22 21.19 -21.27 29.46
N ASN A 23 21.30 -20.12 30.13
CA ASN A 23 20.35 -19.68 31.15
C ASN A 23 18.97 -19.36 30.55
N VAL A 24 18.94 -18.82 29.32
CA VAL A 24 17.69 -18.50 28.61
C VAL A 24 17.04 -19.74 28.00
N VAL A 25 17.84 -20.71 27.54
CA VAL A 25 17.33 -22.00 27.04
C VAL A 25 16.75 -22.84 28.18
N GLN A 26 17.21 -22.63 29.42
CA GLN A 26 16.70 -23.31 30.62
C GLN A 26 15.55 -22.56 31.32
N SER A 27 15.33 -21.28 31.02
CA SER A 27 14.20 -20.52 31.59
C SER A 27 12.91 -20.84 30.84
N GLU A 28 11.88 -21.31 31.55
CA GLU A 28 10.54 -21.53 30.99
C GLU A 28 9.69 -20.25 30.90
N ASP A 29 10.17 -19.10 31.39
CA ASP A 29 9.47 -17.81 31.31
C ASP A 29 9.65 -17.16 29.92
N PRO A 30 8.57 -16.95 29.14
CA PRO A 30 8.63 -16.27 27.84
C PRO A 30 9.21 -14.85 27.91
N LYS A 31 9.18 -14.19 29.07
CA LYS A 31 9.72 -12.84 29.27
C LYS A 31 11.25 -12.82 29.27
N ASP A 32 11.89 -13.85 29.82
CA ASP A 32 13.36 -13.95 29.87
C ASP A 32 13.94 -14.24 28.49
N ALA A 33 13.27 -15.12 27.72
CA ALA A 33 13.56 -15.33 26.31
C ALA A 33 13.41 -14.04 25.51
N LYS A 34 12.30 -13.32 25.68
CA LYS A 34 12.06 -12.05 24.99
C LYS A 34 13.13 -11.00 25.32
N ALA A 35 13.45 -10.81 26.60
CA ALA A 35 14.47 -9.84 27.02
C ALA A 35 15.87 -10.17 26.48
N PHE A 36 16.20 -11.45 26.34
CA PHE A 36 17.45 -11.90 25.73
C PHE A 36 17.51 -11.61 24.22
N TYR A 37 16.46 -11.94 23.47
CA TYR A 37 16.41 -11.65 22.03
C TYR A 37 16.33 -10.13 21.75
N ASP A 38 15.69 -9.35 22.62
CA ASP A 38 15.68 -7.89 22.53
C ASP A 38 17.09 -7.28 22.71
N LYS A 39 17.95 -7.90 23.52
CA LYS A 39 19.37 -7.51 23.67
C LYS A 39 20.22 -7.84 22.44
N LEU A 40 19.83 -8.87 21.69
CA LEU A 40 20.49 -9.30 20.45
C LEU A 40 20.08 -8.48 19.22
N ALA A 41 19.04 -7.66 19.34
CA ALA A 41 18.56 -6.84 18.23
C ALA A 41 19.67 -5.90 17.70
N PRO A 42 19.87 -5.82 16.37
CA PRO A 42 20.93 -5.02 15.77
C PRO A 42 20.78 -3.55 16.15
N LYS A 43 21.82 -2.97 16.78
CA LYS A 43 21.83 -1.56 17.21
C LYS A 43 21.88 -0.55 16.05
N LYS A 44 22.28 -0.98 14.85
CA LYS A 44 22.48 -0.14 13.67
C LYS A 44 21.30 -0.12 12.69
N LYS A 45 20.41 -1.12 12.73
CA LYS A 45 19.21 -1.17 11.89
C LYS A 45 18.00 -0.71 12.71
N PRO A 46 17.08 0.09 12.14
CA PRO A 46 15.88 0.50 12.85
C PRO A 46 15.06 -0.73 13.27
N ARG A 47 14.57 -0.75 14.50
CA ARG A 47 13.69 -1.84 14.96
C ARG A 47 12.42 -1.88 14.12
N LEU A 48 12.01 -3.08 13.73
CA LEU A 48 10.71 -3.30 13.09
C LEU A 48 9.60 -3.18 14.13
N PRO A 49 8.45 -2.58 13.76
CA PRO A 49 7.30 -2.57 14.63
C PRO A 49 6.75 -4.00 14.81
N LYS A 50 6.13 -4.27 15.96
CA LYS A 50 5.40 -5.53 16.13
C LYS A 50 4.18 -5.54 15.21
N PRO A 51 3.81 -6.68 14.58
CA PRO A 51 2.71 -6.74 13.62
C PRO A 51 1.38 -6.17 14.12
N GLN A 52 1.07 -6.36 15.41
CA GLN A 52 -0.16 -5.86 16.04
C GLN A 52 -0.24 -4.34 16.20
N ASN A 53 0.91 -3.65 16.16
CA ASN A 53 1.01 -2.20 16.33
C ASN A 53 1.29 -1.48 14.99
N ALA A 54 1.81 -2.22 14.01
CA ALA A 54 2.17 -1.72 12.70
C ALA A 54 0.94 -1.50 11.80
N ILE A 55 1.10 -0.63 10.81
CA ILE A 55 0.22 -0.55 9.67
C ILE A 55 0.85 -1.39 8.56
N THR A 56 0.36 -2.62 8.40
CA THR A 56 0.93 -3.60 7.49
C THR A 56 0.45 -3.34 6.06
N ILE A 57 1.38 -3.11 5.15
CA ILE A 57 1.12 -3.01 3.71
C ILE A 57 1.80 -4.20 3.04
N ALA A 58 0.99 -5.09 2.47
CA ALA A 58 1.49 -6.19 1.68
C ALA A 58 1.60 -5.75 0.21
N VAL A 59 2.76 -5.91 -0.39
CA VAL A 59 3.00 -5.63 -1.82
C VAL A 59 3.38 -6.91 -2.53
N SER A 60 2.83 -7.16 -3.71
CA SER A 60 3.25 -8.32 -4.49
C SER A 60 4.55 -8.07 -5.24
N SER A 61 5.36 -9.11 -5.47
CA SER A 61 6.66 -8.95 -6.15
C SER A 61 6.55 -8.28 -7.52
N ARG A 62 5.46 -8.54 -8.26
CA ARG A 62 5.17 -7.92 -9.57
C ARG A 62 4.72 -6.45 -9.50
N THR A 63 4.42 -5.95 -8.30
CA THR A 63 4.12 -4.52 -8.09
C THR A 63 5.33 -3.77 -7.55
N LEU A 64 6.11 -4.40 -6.68
CA LEU A 64 7.35 -3.80 -6.18
C LEU A 64 8.42 -3.72 -7.27
N PHE A 65 8.52 -4.77 -8.09
CA PHE A 65 9.48 -4.89 -9.17
C PHE A 65 8.79 -5.12 -10.51
N ASN A 66 9.37 -4.59 -11.57
CA ASN A 66 8.96 -4.87 -12.94
C ASN A 66 9.49 -6.25 -13.33
N MET A 67 8.59 -7.23 -13.34
CA MET A 67 8.88 -8.62 -13.67
C MET A 67 8.17 -9.08 -14.96
N VAL A 68 7.99 -8.18 -15.93
CA VAL A 68 7.26 -8.49 -17.18
C VAL A 68 7.95 -9.58 -17.99
N GLU A 69 9.28 -9.52 -18.09
CA GLU A 69 10.06 -10.50 -18.85
C GLU A 69 9.99 -11.88 -18.19
N GLU A 70 10.14 -11.93 -16.88
CA GLU A 70 10.13 -13.20 -16.15
C GLU A 70 8.73 -13.80 -16.08
N ARG A 71 7.69 -12.96 -16.08
CA ARG A 71 6.31 -13.44 -16.23
C ARG A 71 6.09 -14.11 -17.59
N LYS A 72 6.62 -13.55 -18.68
CA LYS A 72 6.52 -14.19 -20.01
C LYS A 72 7.20 -15.56 -20.01
N ILE A 73 8.36 -15.67 -19.38
CA ILE A 73 9.07 -16.95 -19.24
C ILE A 73 8.21 -17.96 -18.46
N TYR A 74 7.61 -17.56 -17.34
CA TYR A 74 6.72 -18.42 -16.57
C TYR A 74 5.51 -18.89 -17.38
N GLU A 75 4.84 -17.98 -18.08
CA GLU A 75 3.63 -18.28 -18.85
C GLU A 75 3.90 -19.15 -20.08
N GLN A 76 5.06 -18.97 -20.74
CA GLN A 76 5.38 -19.69 -21.98
C GLN A 76 6.18 -20.97 -21.76
N LEU A 77 7.10 -20.98 -20.79
CA LEU A 77 8.08 -22.04 -20.59
C LEU A 77 7.89 -22.79 -19.26
N GLY A 78 6.95 -22.34 -18.42
CA GLY A 78 6.59 -22.99 -17.16
C GLY A 78 7.52 -22.66 -16.00
N VAL A 79 7.19 -23.23 -14.84
CA VAL A 79 7.83 -22.91 -13.55
C VAL A 79 9.33 -23.26 -13.51
N GLU A 80 9.75 -24.38 -14.11
CA GLU A 80 11.15 -24.81 -14.04
C GLU A 80 12.10 -23.86 -14.79
N LYS A 81 11.71 -23.43 -16.00
CA LYS A 81 12.48 -22.46 -16.78
C LYS A 81 12.47 -21.08 -16.15
N TYR A 82 11.36 -20.70 -15.52
CA TYR A 82 11.29 -19.48 -14.74
C TYR A 82 12.23 -19.51 -13.53
N VAL A 83 12.25 -20.60 -12.76
CA VAL A 83 13.14 -20.74 -11.60
C VAL A 83 14.60 -20.69 -12.02
N GLN A 84 14.98 -21.44 -13.07
CA GLN A 84 16.35 -21.41 -13.59
C GLN A 84 16.76 -20.00 -14.03
N TYR A 85 15.88 -19.30 -14.76
CA TYR A 85 16.16 -17.93 -15.18
C TYR A 85 16.40 -17.00 -13.98
N GLN A 86 15.59 -17.11 -12.93
CA GLN A 86 15.77 -16.30 -11.73
C GLN A 86 17.09 -16.60 -11.01
N GLN A 87 17.52 -17.87 -10.99
CA GLN A 87 18.79 -18.31 -10.42
C GLN A 87 19.99 -17.78 -11.20
N ASP A 88 19.94 -17.89 -12.53
CA ASP A 88 21.02 -17.42 -13.43
C ASP A 88 21.24 -15.90 -13.32
N HIS A 89 20.20 -15.14 -12.97
CA HIS A 89 20.21 -13.68 -12.84
C HIS A 89 20.13 -13.22 -11.38
N GLU A 90 20.45 -14.07 -10.39
CA GLU A 90 20.31 -13.75 -8.95
C GLU A 90 21.02 -12.48 -8.51
N THR A 91 22.14 -12.15 -9.15
CA THR A 91 22.97 -10.98 -8.83
C THR A 91 22.53 -9.72 -9.58
N GLU A 92 21.62 -9.85 -10.54
CA GLU A 92 21.09 -8.74 -11.33
C GLU A 92 19.83 -8.17 -10.69
N PRO A 93 19.86 -6.93 -10.18
CA PRO A 93 18.71 -6.31 -9.55
C PRO A 93 17.54 -6.17 -10.54
N LEU A 94 16.33 -6.51 -10.07
CA LEU A 94 15.10 -6.32 -10.84
C LEU A 94 14.81 -4.83 -11.01
N LYS A 95 14.30 -4.44 -12.19
CA LYS A 95 13.85 -3.06 -12.42
C LYS A 95 12.72 -2.69 -11.46
N THR A 96 12.64 -1.41 -11.09
CA THR A 96 11.60 -0.91 -10.17
C THR A 96 10.20 -1.05 -10.77
N GLY A 97 9.24 -1.49 -9.94
CA GLY A 97 7.84 -1.64 -10.31
C GLY A 97 6.96 -0.44 -9.91
N PRO A 98 5.67 -0.47 -10.24
CA PRO A 98 4.76 0.66 -10.00
C PRO A 98 4.53 0.98 -8.51
N ALA A 99 4.71 0.04 -7.58
CA ALA A 99 4.61 0.30 -6.14
C ALA A 99 5.90 0.89 -5.55
N PHE A 100 7.01 0.89 -6.29
CA PHE A 100 8.32 1.27 -5.76
C PHE A 100 8.35 2.71 -5.22
N PRO A 101 7.87 3.75 -5.94
CA PRO A 101 7.85 5.11 -5.39
C PRO A 101 7.00 5.24 -4.13
N PHE A 102 5.88 4.52 -4.07
CA PHE A 102 5.02 4.48 -2.90
C PHE A 102 5.73 3.87 -1.68
N VAL A 103 6.46 2.76 -1.87
CA VAL A 103 7.25 2.14 -0.79
C VAL A 103 8.34 3.09 -0.28
N LYS A 104 9.03 3.81 -1.17
CA LYS A 104 10.03 4.83 -0.76
C LYS A 104 9.39 5.96 0.05
N ALA A 105 8.22 6.46 -0.36
CA ALA A 105 7.51 7.50 0.38
C ALA A 105 7.01 7.01 1.74
N VAL A 106 6.58 5.75 1.84
CA VAL A 106 6.22 5.12 3.12
C VAL A 106 7.43 5.00 4.05
N GLU A 107 8.59 4.61 3.53
CA GLU A 107 9.83 4.57 4.32
C GLU A 107 10.23 5.95 4.84
N GLU A 108 10.05 6.99 4.02
CA GLU A 108 10.34 8.36 4.43
C GLU A 108 9.42 8.82 5.57
N VAL A 109 8.12 8.50 5.50
CA VAL A 109 7.20 8.76 6.61
C VAL A 109 7.65 8.03 7.87
N ASN A 110 8.11 6.77 7.76
CA ASN A 110 8.64 6.02 8.89
C ASN A 110 9.90 6.66 9.49
N ASN A 111 10.78 7.22 8.66
CA ASN A 111 11.98 7.92 9.13
C ASN A 111 11.59 9.14 9.98
N GLN A 112 10.69 9.98 9.47
CA GLN A 112 10.21 11.16 10.20
C GLN A 112 9.43 10.78 11.48
N LEU A 113 8.65 9.70 11.44
CA LEU A 113 7.99 9.19 12.65
C LEU A 113 8.99 8.74 13.71
N ARG A 114 10.10 8.10 13.32
CA ARG A 114 11.16 7.68 14.25
C ARG A 114 11.94 8.86 14.82
N GLU A 115 12.13 9.93 14.06
CA GLU A 115 12.73 11.16 14.59
C GLU A 115 11.86 11.81 15.67
N LEU A 116 10.54 11.84 15.45
CA LEU A 116 9.58 12.43 16.40
C LEU A 116 9.23 11.49 17.58
N TYR A 117 9.27 10.18 17.34
CA TYR A 117 8.87 9.12 18.28
C TYR A 117 9.81 7.90 18.17
N PRO A 118 11.04 7.98 18.72
CA PRO A 118 12.06 6.92 18.57
C PRO A 118 11.62 5.53 19.04
N ASP A 119 10.79 5.47 20.09
CA ASP A 119 10.32 4.22 20.70
C ASP A 119 8.95 3.75 20.16
N SER A 120 8.36 4.47 19.20
CA SER A 120 7.04 4.14 18.67
C SER A 120 7.08 2.92 17.76
N GLU A 121 6.24 1.93 18.05
CA GLU A 121 5.97 0.80 17.16
C GLU A 121 4.82 1.06 16.17
N GLU A 122 4.18 2.23 16.23
CA GLU A 122 3.12 2.61 15.27
C GLU A 122 3.76 3.20 14.01
N LEU A 123 4.25 2.31 13.16
CA LEU A 123 4.91 2.60 11.89
C LEU A 123 4.28 1.77 10.78
N PHE A 124 4.57 2.10 9.53
CA PHE A 124 4.28 1.19 8.44
C PHE A 124 5.22 -0.02 8.46
N ASP A 125 4.69 -1.20 8.15
CA ASP A 125 5.45 -2.43 7.92
C ASP A 125 5.16 -2.93 6.51
N ILE A 126 6.17 -2.95 5.66
CA ILE A 126 6.05 -3.44 4.28
C ILE A 126 6.38 -4.93 4.26
N VAL A 127 5.44 -5.74 3.79
CA VAL A 127 5.61 -7.18 3.64
C VAL A 127 5.61 -7.53 2.15
N LEU A 128 6.66 -8.21 1.67
CA LEU A 128 6.65 -8.74 0.31
C LEU A 128 5.85 -10.05 0.28
N MET A 129 4.81 -10.09 -0.56
CA MET A 129 3.96 -11.26 -0.76
C MET A 129 4.15 -11.80 -2.18
N THR A 130 4.51 -13.08 -2.34
CA THR A 130 4.69 -13.63 -3.68
C THR A 130 4.24 -15.07 -3.77
N ASN A 131 3.64 -15.39 -4.91
CA ASN A 131 3.25 -16.75 -5.24
C ASN A 131 4.41 -17.57 -5.82
N ASN A 132 5.60 -16.97 -5.92
CA ASN A 132 6.76 -17.62 -6.49
C ASN A 132 7.29 -18.75 -5.59
N HIS A 133 8.01 -19.67 -6.24
CA HIS A 133 8.79 -20.68 -5.56
C HIS A 133 9.90 -20.05 -4.71
N ALA A 134 10.26 -20.67 -3.58
CA ALA A 134 11.21 -20.11 -2.62
C ALA A 134 12.59 -19.83 -3.22
N GLN A 135 13.00 -20.61 -4.23
CA GLN A 135 14.26 -20.44 -4.97
C GLN A 135 14.37 -19.07 -5.66
N VAL A 136 13.26 -18.44 -6.03
CA VAL A 136 13.25 -17.10 -6.63
C VAL A 136 13.50 -16.00 -5.58
N GLY A 137 13.42 -16.33 -4.30
CA GLY A 137 13.55 -15.38 -3.20
C GLY A 137 14.89 -14.66 -3.16
N VAL A 138 15.97 -15.30 -3.60
CA VAL A 138 17.32 -14.73 -3.53
C VAL A 138 17.45 -13.47 -4.38
N ARG A 139 17.00 -13.50 -5.65
CA ARG A 139 17.03 -12.31 -6.52
C ARG A 139 16.15 -11.17 -5.99
N LEU A 140 15.01 -11.50 -5.38
CA LEU A 140 14.12 -10.51 -4.75
C LEU A 140 14.81 -9.84 -3.55
N ILE A 141 15.48 -10.62 -2.70
CA ILE A 141 16.24 -10.11 -1.56
C ILE A 141 17.41 -9.24 -2.04
N ASN A 142 18.15 -9.70 -3.06
CA ASN A 142 19.26 -8.95 -3.65
C ASN A 142 18.79 -7.61 -4.23
N SER A 143 17.62 -7.60 -4.89
CA SER A 143 17.01 -6.37 -5.42
C SER A 143 16.61 -5.42 -4.28
N ILE A 144 15.99 -5.93 -3.22
CA ILE A 144 15.62 -5.14 -2.03
C ILE A 144 16.86 -4.51 -1.36
N ASN A 145 17.93 -5.29 -1.21
CA ASN A 145 19.20 -4.81 -0.67
C ASN A 145 19.87 -3.79 -1.60
N HIS A 146 19.86 -4.02 -2.91
CA HIS A 146 20.42 -3.11 -3.91
C HIS A 146 19.77 -1.72 -3.85
N TYR A 147 18.45 -1.67 -3.68
CA TYR A 147 17.70 -0.42 -3.56
C TYR A 147 17.63 0.13 -2.14
N GLY A 148 18.22 -0.55 -1.16
CA GLY A 148 18.20 -0.13 0.25
C GLY A 148 16.79 -0.06 0.84
N LEU A 149 15.89 -0.97 0.44
CA LEU A 149 14.54 -1.04 0.99
C LEU A 149 14.55 -1.78 2.34
N ASN A 150 13.84 -1.24 3.32
CA ASN A 150 13.67 -1.80 4.67
C ASN A 150 12.52 -2.81 4.71
N ILE A 151 12.60 -3.82 3.84
CA ILE A 151 11.64 -4.93 3.79
C ILE A 151 12.32 -6.15 4.39
N GLU A 152 11.88 -6.56 5.57
CA GLU A 152 12.49 -7.67 6.32
C GLU A 152 11.55 -8.89 6.39
N ARG A 153 10.27 -8.70 6.02
CA ARG A 153 9.24 -9.76 6.05
C ARG A 153 8.83 -10.15 4.64
N PHE A 154 8.94 -11.44 4.37
CA PHE A 154 8.65 -12.05 3.07
C PHE A 154 7.75 -13.26 3.25
N CYS A 155 6.88 -13.48 2.28
CA CYS A 155 6.12 -14.71 2.16
C CYS A 155 6.17 -15.20 0.72
N LEU A 156 6.79 -16.36 0.53
CA LEU A 156 6.87 -17.08 -0.73
C LEU A 156 5.93 -18.30 -0.61
N THR A 157 4.77 -18.24 -1.25
CA THR A 157 3.71 -19.25 -1.04
C THR A 157 3.82 -20.46 -1.98
N GLY A 158 4.78 -20.48 -2.91
CA GLY A 158 5.03 -21.62 -3.80
C GLY A 158 3.81 -22.01 -4.63
N GLY A 159 3.05 -21.04 -5.12
CA GLY A 159 1.85 -21.23 -5.93
C GLY A 159 0.54 -21.25 -5.14
N LYS A 160 0.56 -21.28 -3.79
CA LYS A 160 -0.66 -21.19 -2.98
C LYS A 160 -1.19 -19.76 -2.91
N SER A 161 -2.49 -19.60 -2.67
CA SER A 161 -3.10 -18.27 -2.54
C SER A 161 -2.53 -17.52 -1.32
N PRO A 162 -2.17 -16.23 -1.44
CA PRO A 162 -1.58 -15.45 -0.35
C PRO A 162 -2.60 -15.00 0.71
N ILE A 163 -3.90 -15.15 0.45
CA ILE A 163 -4.97 -14.51 1.22
C ILE A 163 -4.98 -14.90 2.70
N GLY A 164 -4.77 -16.19 3.00
CA GLY A 164 -4.67 -16.65 4.40
C GLY A 164 -3.50 -16.00 5.16
N TYR A 165 -2.37 -15.78 4.47
CA TYR A 165 -1.21 -15.09 5.05
C TYR A 165 -1.46 -13.59 5.21
N LEU A 166 -2.16 -12.95 4.27
CA LEU A 166 -2.54 -11.54 4.40
C LEU A 166 -3.36 -11.30 5.68
N LYS A 167 -4.31 -12.19 5.98
CA LYS A 167 -5.07 -12.14 7.25
C LYS A 167 -4.18 -12.35 8.46
N ALA A 168 -3.34 -13.39 8.45
CA ALA A 168 -2.43 -13.69 9.55
C ALA A 168 -1.44 -12.55 9.85
N TYR A 169 -1.09 -11.77 8.84
CA TYR A 169 -0.24 -10.59 8.96
C TYR A 169 -0.98 -9.30 9.34
N LEU A 170 -2.30 -9.36 9.56
CA LEU A 170 -3.12 -8.19 9.89
C LEU A 170 -2.98 -7.09 8.82
N THR A 171 -3.01 -7.48 7.56
CA THR A 171 -2.77 -6.58 6.42
C THR A 171 -3.82 -5.47 6.37
N ASN A 172 -3.37 -4.21 6.38
CA ASN A 172 -4.23 -3.03 6.22
C ASN A 172 -4.43 -2.66 4.75
N LEU A 173 -3.48 -2.97 3.87
CA LEU A 173 -3.57 -2.76 2.44
C LEU A 173 -2.78 -3.84 1.68
N TYR A 174 -3.40 -4.46 0.68
CA TYR A 174 -2.75 -5.37 -0.25
C TYR A 174 -2.71 -4.80 -1.67
N LEU A 175 -1.49 -4.62 -2.21
CA LEU A 175 -1.27 -4.16 -3.57
C LEU A 175 -0.74 -5.30 -4.43
N SER A 176 -1.41 -5.61 -5.53
CA SER A 176 -0.98 -6.68 -6.41
C SER A 176 -1.23 -6.40 -7.88
N ALA A 177 -0.43 -6.98 -8.77
CA ALA A 177 -0.67 -6.99 -10.21
C ALA A 177 -1.55 -8.19 -10.64
N ASP A 178 -2.22 -8.84 -9.69
CA ASP A 178 -3.11 -9.98 -9.88
C ASP A 178 -4.52 -9.59 -9.42
N SER A 179 -5.41 -9.35 -10.37
CA SER A 179 -6.78 -8.89 -10.09
C SER A 179 -7.62 -9.94 -9.39
N GLU A 180 -7.38 -11.23 -9.64
CA GLU A 180 -8.11 -12.32 -8.98
C GLU A 180 -7.76 -12.36 -7.49
N LYS A 181 -6.47 -12.25 -7.16
CA LYS A 181 -6.03 -12.18 -5.75
C LYS A 181 -6.49 -10.92 -5.04
N VAL A 182 -6.62 -9.80 -5.74
CA VAL A 182 -7.20 -8.59 -5.17
C VAL A 182 -8.69 -8.80 -4.86
N GLN A 183 -9.45 -9.41 -5.77
CA GLN A 183 -10.87 -9.74 -5.52
C GLN A 183 -11.03 -10.70 -4.33
N GLU A 184 -10.21 -11.76 -4.25
CA GLU A 184 -10.21 -12.68 -3.11
C GLU A 184 -9.90 -11.93 -1.80
N ALA A 185 -8.94 -11.00 -1.79
CA ALA A 185 -8.59 -10.22 -0.60
C ALA A 185 -9.74 -9.31 -0.13
N ILE A 186 -10.39 -8.60 -1.07
CA ILE A 186 -11.54 -7.73 -0.76
C ILE A 186 -12.71 -8.54 -0.21
N ALA A 187 -13.00 -9.70 -0.80
CA ALA A 187 -14.06 -10.61 -0.33
C ALA A 187 -13.82 -11.07 1.12
N GLU A 188 -12.56 -11.13 1.52
CA GLU A 188 -12.12 -11.51 2.86
C GLU A 188 -11.94 -10.34 3.83
N GLY A 189 -12.40 -9.13 3.44
CA GLY A 189 -12.38 -7.93 4.26
C GLY A 189 -11.03 -7.21 4.33
N ILE A 190 -10.09 -7.55 3.45
CA ILE A 190 -8.79 -6.88 3.35
C ILE A 190 -8.89 -5.80 2.26
N ALA A 191 -8.54 -4.56 2.61
CA ALA A 191 -8.45 -3.50 1.60
C ALA A 191 -7.37 -3.87 0.57
N ALA A 192 -7.72 -3.90 -0.70
CA ALA A 192 -6.80 -4.29 -1.75
C ALA A 192 -7.05 -3.55 -3.06
N ALA A 193 -6.02 -3.44 -3.89
CA ALA A 193 -6.13 -2.85 -5.21
C ALA A 193 -5.18 -3.50 -6.21
N THR A 194 -5.63 -3.56 -7.47
CA THR A 194 -4.86 -4.05 -8.60
C THR A 194 -3.99 -2.93 -9.15
N MET A 195 -2.68 -3.09 -9.13
CA MET A 195 -1.76 -2.13 -9.72
C MET A 195 -1.35 -2.53 -11.14
N PHE A 196 -1.09 -1.50 -11.94
CA PHE A 196 -0.69 -1.64 -13.33
C PHE A 196 0.66 -0.96 -13.53
N ILE A 197 1.41 -1.41 -14.53
CA ILE A 197 2.66 -0.76 -14.91
C ILE A 197 2.33 0.62 -15.48
N ALA A 198 3.00 1.65 -14.97
CA ALA A 198 2.83 3.02 -15.45
C ALA A 198 3.26 3.12 -16.91
N LYS A 199 2.49 3.85 -17.72
CA LYS A 199 2.81 4.10 -19.13
C LYS A 199 3.91 5.16 -19.31
N LYS A 200 4.14 5.96 -18.28
CA LYS A 200 5.03 7.11 -18.28
C LYS A 200 5.67 7.25 -16.91
N ASP A 201 6.96 7.57 -16.91
CA ASP A 201 7.67 7.92 -15.69
C ASP A 201 7.30 9.34 -15.27
N THR A 202 6.85 9.48 -14.03
CA THR A 202 6.49 10.77 -13.43
C THR A 202 7.33 10.97 -12.18
N VAL A 203 7.90 12.16 -12.05
CA VAL A 203 8.62 12.56 -10.84
C VAL A 203 7.61 12.80 -9.71
N LEU A 204 7.69 11.98 -8.67
CA LEU A 204 6.86 12.06 -7.47
C LEU A 204 7.60 12.79 -6.33
N SER A 205 6.88 13.12 -5.26
CA SER A 205 7.47 13.80 -4.12
C SER A 205 8.24 12.82 -3.23
N GLU A 206 9.53 13.08 -3.01
CA GLU A 206 10.34 12.25 -2.11
C GLU A 206 10.08 12.56 -0.63
N LYS A 207 9.43 13.69 -0.31
CA LYS A 207 9.22 14.17 1.07
C LYS A 207 7.83 13.90 1.63
N GLN A 208 6.85 13.61 0.77
CA GLN A 208 5.47 13.41 1.15
C GLN A 208 4.88 12.18 0.47
N LEU A 209 4.33 11.27 1.26
CA LEU A 209 3.38 10.27 0.80
C LEU A 209 2.05 10.94 0.43
N ARG A 210 1.65 10.80 -0.83
CA ARG A 210 0.39 11.34 -1.37
C ARG A 210 -0.52 10.21 -1.81
N VAL A 211 -1.69 10.10 -1.21
CA VAL A 211 -2.66 9.03 -1.52
C VAL A 211 -3.99 9.66 -1.89
N ALA A 212 -4.45 9.38 -3.11
CA ALA A 212 -5.72 9.86 -3.62
C ALA A 212 -6.73 8.71 -3.69
N PHE A 213 -7.97 9.00 -3.32
CA PHE A 213 -9.08 8.05 -3.30
C PHE A 213 -10.24 8.61 -4.10
N ASP A 214 -10.88 7.78 -4.91
CA ASP A 214 -12.28 8.01 -5.22
C ASP A 214 -13.16 7.86 -3.97
N GLY A 215 -14.36 8.43 -4.03
CA GLY A 215 -15.37 8.30 -2.99
C GLY A 215 -16.11 6.97 -3.07
N ASP A 216 -17.05 6.89 -4.00
CA ASP A 216 -17.99 5.76 -4.09
C ASP A 216 -17.28 4.47 -4.52
N ALA A 217 -17.75 3.32 -4.03
CA ALA A 217 -17.14 2.00 -4.23
C ALA A 217 -15.64 1.86 -3.84
N VAL A 218 -15.06 2.87 -3.19
CA VAL A 218 -13.68 2.89 -2.70
C VAL A 218 -13.66 3.19 -1.20
N LEU A 219 -14.01 4.41 -0.79
CA LEU A 219 -14.14 4.80 0.62
C LEU A 219 -15.55 4.56 1.15
N PHE A 220 -16.55 4.79 0.31
CA PHE A 220 -17.96 4.54 0.58
C PHE A 220 -18.41 3.27 -0.16
N SER A 221 -19.57 2.72 0.23
CA SER A 221 -20.20 1.64 -0.52
C SER A 221 -20.63 2.09 -1.92
N ASP A 222 -21.12 1.15 -2.71
CA ASP A 222 -21.70 1.38 -4.04
C ASP A 222 -23.20 1.75 -4.00
N GLU A 223 -23.74 2.13 -2.83
CA GLU A 223 -25.14 2.55 -2.64
C GLU A 223 -25.57 3.63 -3.64
N SER A 224 -24.74 4.65 -3.81
CA SER A 224 -25.01 5.75 -4.73
C SER A 224 -24.98 5.32 -6.19
N GLU A 225 -24.07 4.40 -6.56
CA GLU A 225 -24.01 3.86 -7.93
C GLU A 225 -25.24 3.02 -8.26
N GLN A 226 -25.74 2.23 -7.30
CA GLN A 226 -26.97 1.44 -7.42
C GLN A 226 -28.17 2.35 -7.72
N ILE A 227 -28.34 3.43 -6.94
CA ILE A 227 -29.45 4.39 -7.13
C ILE A 227 -29.38 5.03 -8.53
N VAL A 228 -28.20 5.49 -8.97
CA VAL A 228 -28.05 6.12 -10.28
C VAL A 228 -28.39 5.15 -11.42
N LYS A 229 -27.96 3.89 -11.33
CA LYS A 229 -28.25 2.90 -12.38
C LYS A 229 -29.70 2.46 -12.43
N GLU A 230 -30.37 2.37 -11.28
CA GLU A 230 -31.76 1.93 -11.21
C GLU A 230 -32.75 3.08 -11.49
N HIS A 231 -32.47 4.29 -11.00
CA HIS A 231 -33.44 5.39 -10.92
C HIS A 231 -32.95 6.71 -11.53
N GLY A 232 -31.74 6.78 -12.06
CA GLY A 232 -31.18 7.97 -12.69
C GLY A 232 -30.63 9.03 -11.72
N LEU A 233 -30.10 10.11 -12.30
CA LEU A 233 -29.37 11.16 -11.55
C LEU A 233 -30.29 12.05 -10.68
N ASP A 234 -31.51 12.35 -11.13
CA ASP A 234 -32.42 13.20 -10.37
C ASP A 234 -32.80 12.56 -9.03
N THR A 235 -33.20 11.28 -9.07
CA THR A 235 -33.50 10.47 -7.89
C THR A 235 -32.28 10.38 -6.96
N PHE A 236 -31.08 10.26 -7.51
CA PHE A 236 -29.85 10.28 -6.74
C PHE A 236 -29.66 11.61 -5.99
N PHE A 237 -29.88 12.76 -6.63
CA PHE A 237 -29.74 14.05 -5.95
C PHE A 237 -30.80 14.27 -4.86
N GLU A 238 -32.05 13.84 -5.11
CA GLU A 238 -33.10 13.88 -4.09
C GLU A 238 -32.74 12.99 -2.89
N HIS A 239 -32.23 11.79 -3.15
CA HIS A 239 -31.75 10.87 -2.12
C HIS A 239 -30.61 11.49 -1.31
N GLU A 240 -29.58 12.03 -1.97
CA GLU A 240 -28.45 12.65 -1.27
C GLU A 240 -28.87 13.84 -0.40
N LYS A 241 -29.84 14.64 -0.85
CA LYS A 241 -30.41 15.74 -0.07
C LYS A 241 -31.21 15.24 1.14
N ALA A 242 -32.04 14.21 0.96
CA ALA A 242 -32.85 13.65 2.03
C ALA A 242 -31.99 12.95 3.11
N PHE A 243 -30.90 12.29 2.69
CA PHE A 243 -30.00 11.52 3.55
C PHE A 243 -28.70 12.25 3.89
N GLU A 244 -28.61 13.56 3.69
CA GLU A 244 -27.37 14.35 3.86
C GLU A 244 -26.70 14.15 5.24
N ASN A 245 -27.51 13.96 6.30
CA ASN A 245 -27.04 13.76 7.67
C ASN A 245 -26.92 12.27 8.08
N LYS A 246 -27.24 11.34 7.18
CA LYS A 246 -27.05 9.90 7.39
C LYS A 246 -25.74 9.47 6.74
N PRO A 247 -24.76 8.95 7.50
CA PRO A 247 -23.50 8.49 6.94
C PRO A 247 -23.70 7.49 5.79
N LEU A 248 -22.86 7.58 4.76
CA LEU A 248 -22.75 6.54 3.74
C LEU A 248 -22.21 5.25 4.38
N ALA A 249 -22.59 4.09 3.84
CA ALA A 249 -21.98 2.83 4.26
C ALA A 249 -20.51 2.78 3.84
N GLN A 250 -19.71 1.98 4.55
CA GLN A 250 -18.28 1.90 4.34
C GLN A 250 -17.91 1.09 3.10
N GLY A 251 -16.94 1.60 2.34
CA GLY A 251 -16.28 0.90 1.25
C GLY A 251 -15.07 0.09 1.72
N PRO A 252 -14.43 -0.67 0.80
CA PRO A 252 -13.35 -1.59 1.12
C PRO A 252 -12.07 -0.90 1.63
N LEU A 253 -11.82 0.37 1.28
CA LEU A 253 -10.58 1.08 1.63
C LEU A 253 -10.70 2.01 2.85
N LYS A 254 -11.87 2.07 3.51
CA LYS A 254 -12.05 2.88 4.72
C LYS A 254 -11.01 2.57 5.79
N CYS A 255 -10.74 1.28 6.05
CA CYS A 255 -9.77 0.87 7.08
C CYS A 255 -8.34 1.33 6.77
N PHE A 256 -7.96 1.44 5.50
CA PHE A 256 -6.67 1.98 5.11
C PHE A 256 -6.61 3.50 5.32
N LEU A 257 -7.68 4.24 4.99
CA LEU A 257 -7.77 5.66 5.31
C LEU A 257 -7.73 5.93 6.83
N GLU A 258 -8.36 5.07 7.64
CA GLU A 258 -8.27 5.11 9.11
C GLU A 258 -6.82 4.93 9.59
N ALA A 259 -6.08 4.01 8.98
CA ALA A 259 -4.67 3.79 9.29
C ALA A 259 -3.81 5.02 8.93
N LEU A 260 -4.02 5.63 7.76
CA LEU A 260 -3.34 6.88 7.37
C LEU A 260 -3.67 8.01 8.34
N GLY A 261 -4.95 8.21 8.65
CA GLY A 261 -5.42 9.25 9.58
C GLY A 261 -4.86 9.06 10.99
N LYS A 262 -4.66 7.81 11.44
CA LYS A 262 -4.01 7.50 12.71
C LYS A 262 -2.57 8.04 12.75
N LEU A 263 -1.78 7.85 11.70
CA LEU A 263 -0.42 8.37 11.63
C LEU A 263 -0.39 9.89 11.43
N GLN A 264 -1.28 10.46 10.62
CA GLN A 264 -1.41 11.91 10.47
C GLN A 264 -1.62 12.60 11.83
N ARG A 265 -2.49 12.04 12.69
CA ARG A 265 -2.70 12.56 14.05
C ARG A 265 -1.44 12.57 14.91
N LYS A 266 -0.49 11.65 14.71
CA LYS A 266 0.80 11.68 15.41
C LYS A 266 1.61 12.92 15.02
N PHE A 267 1.66 13.25 13.73
CA PHE A 267 2.30 14.48 13.27
C PHE A 267 1.57 15.73 13.77
N HIS A 268 0.24 15.71 13.81
CA HIS A 268 -0.55 16.84 14.31
C HIS A 268 -0.26 17.11 15.79
N ALA A 269 -0.07 16.07 16.60
CA ALA A 269 0.30 16.17 18.01
C ALA A 269 1.72 16.73 18.27
N LYS A 270 2.51 16.92 17.21
CA LYS A 270 3.83 17.57 17.22
C LYS A 270 3.85 18.90 16.46
N ASP A 271 2.67 19.54 16.33
CA ASP A 271 2.48 20.79 15.60
C ASP A 271 2.89 20.73 14.11
N ALA A 272 3.05 19.53 13.56
CA ALA A 272 3.45 19.30 12.17
C ALA A 272 2.25 19.09 11.24
N ARG A 273 1.07 19.67 11.55
CA ARG A 273 -0.15 19.50 10.75
C ARG A 273 0.02 19.99 9.31
N LEU A 274 0.56 21.20 9.14
CA LEU A 274 0.77 21.78 7.80
C LEU A 274 1.90 21.09 7.02
N ASN A 275 2.88 20.55 7.73
CA ASN A 275 4.05 19.87 7.16
C ASN A 275 3.95 18.34 7.26
N CYS A 276 2.75 17.79 7.43
CA CYS A 276 2.57 16.35 7.58
C CYS A 276 3.09 15.64 6.31
N PRO A 277 3.94 14.61 6.45
CA PRO A 277 4.46 13.89 5.29
C PRO A 277 3.42 12.94 4.69
N ILE A 278 2.26 12.74 5.31
CA ILE A 278 1.14 11.99 4.74
C ILE A 278 0.08 12.99 4.31
N ARG A 279 -0.29 12.97 3.02
CA ARG A 279 -1.33 13.82 2.45
C ARG A 279 -2.38 12.99 1.73
N THR A 280 -3.64 13.13 2.12
CA THR A 280 -4.77 12.36 1.60
C THR A 280 -5.70 13.23 0.77
N TYR A 281 -6.19 12.69 -0.35
CA TYR A 281 -7.03 13.40 -1.30
C TYR A 281 -8.31 12.60 -1.55
N LEU A 282 -9.47 13.26 -1.47
CA LEU A 282 -10.72 12.76 -2.05
C LEU A 282 -10.86 13.34 -3.45
N VAL A 283 -10.88 12.51 -4.49
CA VAL A 283 -11.04 12.92 -5.90
C VAL A 283 -12.26 12.22 -6.46
N THR A 284 -13.42 12.88 -6.41
CA THR A 284 -14.72 12.26 -6.68
C THR A 284 -15.46 12.91 -7.83
N ALA A 285 -16.20 12.10 -8.59
CA ALA A 285 -17.12 12.57 -9.61
C ALA A 285 -18.38 13.27 -9.03
N ARG A 286 -18.62 13.17 -7.71
CA ARG A 286 -19.72 13.86 -7.03
C ARG A 286 -19.64 15.37 -7.24
N SER A 287 -20.81 16.01 -7.27
CA SER A 287 -20.94 17.47 -7.29
C SER A 287 -20.85 18.01 -5.87
N ALA A 288 -20.07 19.08 -5.67
CA ALA A 288 -19.95 19.71 -4.35
C ALA A 288 -21.29 20.19 -3.81
N ALA A 289 -22.13 20.77 -4.69
CA ALA A 289 -23.36 21.44 -4.30
C ALA A 289 -24.52 20.48 -4.02
N SER A 290 -24.60 19.35 -4.73
CA SER A 290 -25.76 18.45 -4.68
C SER A 290 -25.52 17.13 -3.95
N SER A 291 -24.28 16.62 -3.91
CA SER A 291 -23.98 15.31 -3.30
C SER A 291 -22.69 15.26 -2.47
N GLY A 292 -21.95 16.36 -2.39
CA GLY A 292 -20.68 16.43 -1.67
C GLY A 292 -20.80 16.56 -0.15
N ALA A 293 -21.86 17.21 0.33
CA ALA A 293 -22.07 17.45 1.76
C ALA A 293 -22.16 16.14 2.57
N ARG A 294 -22.92 15.15 2.09
CA ARG A 294 -23.05 13.83 2.72
C ARG A 294 -21.72 13.09 2.82
N ALA A 295 -20.90 13.14 1.76
CA ALA A 295 -19.57 12.52 1.74
C ALA A 295 -18.65 13.14 2.80
N LEU A 296 -18.59 14.47 2.89
CA LEU A 296 -17.76 15.16 3.89
C LEU A 296 -18.26 14.92 5.32
N LYS A 297 -19.58 14.94 5.54
CA LYS A 297 -20.19 14.61 6.84
C LYS A 297 -19.91 13.18 7.25
N THR A 298 -19.93 12.24 6.30
CA THR A 298 -19.59 10.83 6.54
C THR A 298 -18.15 10.69 7.02
N LEU A 299 -17.17 11.25 6.30
CA LEU A 299 -15.76 11.22 6.72
C LEU A 299 -15.57 11.81 8.12
N ARG A 300 -16.21 12.96 8.39
CA ARG A 300 -16.19 13.60 9.72
C ARG A 300 -16.78 12.70 10.81
N SER A 301 -17.89 12.01 10.53
CA SER A 301 -18.52 11.10 11.50
C SER A 301 -17.64 9.90 11.84
N TRP A 302 -16.75 9.51 10.91
CA TRP A 302 -15.74 8.48 11.14
C TRP A 302 -14.48 9.01 11.84
N GLY A 303 -14.41 10.31 12.14
CA GLY A 303 -13.20 10.94 12.66
C GLY A 303 -12.05 10.96 11.65
N LEU A 304 -12.39 10.92 10.36
CA LEU A 304 -11.44 10.96 9.25
C LEU A 304 -11.46 12.34 8.60
N GLU A 305 -10.26 12.85 8.38
CA GLU A 305 -10.03 14.09 7.68
C GLU A 305 -9.26 13.76 6.39
N VAL A 306 -9.68 14.37 5.29
CA VAL A 306 -8.88 14.41 4.07
C VAL A 306 -8.28 15.81 3.96
N ASP A 307 -7.02 15.89 3.55
CA ASP A 307 -6.33 17.18 3.44
C ASP A 307 -6.92 18.03 2.31
N GLU A 308 -7.31 17.38 1.21
CA GLU A 308 -7.92 18.02 0.05
C GLU A 308 -9.10 17.19 -0.48
N ALA A 309 -10.22 17.84 -0.76
CA ALA A 309 -11.40 17.22 -1.35
C ALA A 309 -11.79 17.93 -2.64
N LEU A 310 -11.73 17.20 -3.76
CA LEU A 310 -11.95 17.70 -5.11
C LEU A 310 -13.21 17.04 -5.69
N PHE A 311 -14.25 17.84 -5.81
CA PHE A 311 -15.56 17.46 -6.36
C PHE A 311 -15.63 17.88 -7.81
N LEU A 312 -15.63 16.90 -8.72
CA LEU A 312 -15.47 17.16 -10.15
C LEU A 312 -16.79 17.27 -10.90
N ALA A 313 -17.92 16.95 -10.27
CA ALA A 313 -19.25 16.99 -10.90
C ALA A 313 -19.27 16.29 -12.29
N GLY A 314 -18.64 15.12 -12.38
CA GLY A 314 -18.51 14.34 -13.61
C GLY A 314 -17.34 14.71 -14.54
N ALA A 315 -16.58 15.78 -14.25
CA ALA A 315 -15.41 16.11 -15.04
C ALA A 315 -14.30 15.04 -14.91
N PRO A 316 -13.45 14.86 -15.93
CA PRO A 316 -12.36 13.88 -15.90
C PRO A 316 -11.40 14.08 -14.72
N LYS A 317 -11.03 12.98 -14.04
CA LYS A 317 -10.09 13.00 -12.90
C LYS A 317 -8.63 13.24 -13.32
N GLY A 318 -8.28 12.85 -14.54
CA GLY A 318 -6.91 12.86 -15.06
C GLY A 318 -6.14 14.18 -14.85
N PRO A 319 -6.63 15.34 -15.33
CA PRO A 319 -5.91 16.62 -15.19
C PRO A 319 -5.62 17.01 -13.73
N ILE A 320 -6.54 16.69 -12.82
CA ILE A 320 -6.38 16.93 -11.39
C ILE A 320 -5.33 16.00 -10.79
N LEU A 321 -5.33 14.73 -11.18
CA LEU A 321 -4.34 13.75 -10.73
C LEU A 321 -2.93 14.08 -11.24
N GLU A 322 -2.80 14.60 -12.47
CA GLU A 322 -1.52 15.10 -13.01
C GLU A 322 -0.97 16.28 -12.18
N LYS A 323 -1.85 17.13 -11.63
CA LYS A 323 -1.48 18.22 -10.74
C LYS A 323 -1.06 17.71 -9.35
N ILE A 324 -1.81 16.76 -8.78
CA ILE A 324 -1.56 16.19 -7.45
C ILE A 324 -0.29 15.35 -7.44
N ARG A 325 -0.05 14.57 -8.51
CA ARG A 325 1.00 13.55 -8.62
C ARG A 325 1.00 12.62 -7.40
N PRO A 326 -0.08 11.87 -7.16
CA PRO A 326 -0.14 10.97 -6.04
C PRO A 326 0.81 9.79 -6.25
N HIS A 327 1.31 9.24 -5.14
CA HIS A 327 2.03 7.97 -5.14
C HIS A 327 1.09 6.81 -5.46
N LEU A 328 -0.18 6.97 -5.11
CA LEU A 328 -1.22 5.99 -5.38
C LEU A 328 -2.58 6.68 -5.50
N PHE A 329 -3.29 6.40 -6.59
CA PHE A 329 -4.68 6.77 -6.79
C PHE A 329 -5.56 5.53 -6.85
N PHE A 330 -6.61 5.46 -6.03
CA PHE A 330 -7.56 4.36 -6.01
C PHE A 330 -8.89 4.73 -6.68
N ASP A 331 -9.36 3.86 -7.57
CA ASP A 331 -10.64 4.01 -8.26
C ASP A 331 -11.24 2.63 -8.56
N ASP A 332 -12.56 2.50 -8.53
CA ASP A 332 -13.24 1.25 -8.86
C ASP A 332 -13.52 1.07 -10.36
N GLN A 333 -13.38 2.13 -11.16
CA GLN A 333 -13.69 2.10 -12.58
C GLN A 333 -12.43 2.10 -13.45
N MET A 334 -12.28 1.06 -14.28
CA MET A 334 -11.14 0.95 -15.19
C MET A 334 -10.97 2.14 -16.14
N PHE A 335 -12.06 2.80 -16.55
CA PHE A 335 -11.96 4.00 -17.39
C PHE A 335 -11.21 5.15 -16.69
N HIS A 336 -11.44 5.35 -15.38
CA HIS A 336 -10.71 6.35 -14.60
C HIS A 336 -9.25 5.94 -14.37
N ILE A 337 -8.99 4.64 -14.18
CA ILE A 337 -7.64 4.10 -14.08
C ILE A 337 -6.85 4.35 -15.37
N GLU A 338 -7.40 3.99 -16.53
CA GLU A 338 -6.77 4.18 -17.84
C GLU A 338 -6.47 5.66 -18.11
N GLY A 339 -7.46 6.54 -17.88
CA GLY A 339 -7.29 7.98 -18.08
C GLY A 339 -6.25 8.61 -17.13
N ALA A 340 -6.13 8.11 -15.90
CA ALA A 340 -5.08 8.54 -14.98
C ALA A 340 -3.69 8.06 -15.43
N GLN A 341 -3.58 6.82 -15.92
CA GLN A 341 -2.33 6.27 -16.42
C GLN A 341 -1.81 6.96 -17.67
N ASP A 342 -2.69 7.39 -18.58
CA ASP A 342 -2.32 8.13 -19.79
C ASP A 342 -1.62 9.45 -19.47
N LEU A 343 -1.92 10.04 -18.31
CA LEU A 343 -1.27 11.25 -17.79
C LEU A 343 -0.14 10.96 -16.81
N GLY A 344 0.29 9.69 -16.69
CA GLY A 344 1.42 9.29 -15.87
C GLY A 344 1.14 9.17 -14.37
N THR A 345 -0.14 9.08 -13.96
CA THR A 345 -0.50 8.80 -12.57
C THR A 345 -0.42 7.30 -12.28
N ILE A 346 0.13 6.94 -11.12
CA ILE A 346 0.11 5.57 -10.61
C ILE A 346 -1.27 5.29 -10.03
N ALA A 347 -2.11 4.60 -10.81
CA ALA A 347 -3.48 4.26 -10.46
C ALA A 347 -3.63 2.78 -10.13
N ALA A 348 -4.49 2.47 -9.16
CA ALA A 348 -4.77 1.12 -8.68
C ALA A 348 -6.28 0.87 -8.65
N HIS A 349 -6.70 -0.18 -9.33
CA HIS A 349 -8.11 -0.54 -9.50
C HIS A 349 -8.64 -1.31 -8.30
N VAL A 350 -9.78 -0.88 -7.77
CA VAL A 350 -10.47 -1.51 -6.64
C VAL A 350 -11.67 -2.28 -7.19
N PRO A 351 -11.59 -3.60 -7.40
CA PRO A 351 -12.68 -4.37 -8.01
C PRO A 351 -13.81 -4.61 -7.00
N TYR A 352 -14.53 -3.56 -6.64
CA TYR A 352 -15.65 -3.54 -5.70
C TYR A 352 -16.89 -2.88 -6.32
N GLY A 353 -18.07 -3.22 -5.81
CA GLY A 353 -19.34 -2.66 -6.23
C GLY A 353 -19.98 -3.31 -7.46
N ILE A 354 -21.23 -2.91 -7.74
CA ILE A 354 -22.01 -3.44 -8.87
C ILE A 354 -21.37 -3.15 -10.23
N GLY A 355 -20.55 -2.11 -10.37
CA GLY A 355 -19.79 -1.82 -11.60
C GLY A 355 -18.98 -3.00 -12.13
N GLN A 356 -18.51 -3.88 -11.24
CA GLN A 356 -17.69 -5.04 -11.61
C GLN A 356 -18.48 -6.17 -12.27
N LYS A 357 -19.78 -6.28 -12.00
CA LYS A 357 -20.63 -7.37 -12.53
C LYS A 357 -20.89 -7.22 -14.04
N TYR A 358 -20.95 -5.99 -14.53
CA TYR A 358 -21.27 -5.69 -15.92
C TYR A 358 -20.06 -5.80 -16.87
N ASN A 359 -18.84 -5.62 -16.36
CA ASN A 359 -17.62 -5.85 -17.14
C ASN A 359 -17.33 -7.34 -17.40
N LYS A 360 -17.95 -8.26 -16.64
CA LYS A 360 -17.88 -9.71 -16.93
C LYS A 360 -18.84 -10.14 -18.06
N SER A 361 -19.84 -9.32 -18.41
CA SER A 361 -20.89 -9.66 -19.38
C SER A 361 -20.67 -9.15 -20.81
N THR A 362 -19.57 -8.43 -21.10
CA THR A 362 -19.21 -8.03 -22.47
C THR A 362 -17.89 -8.65 -22.89
N PRO A 363 -17.91 -9.78 -23.63
CA PRO A 363 -16.75 -10.18 -24.41
C PRO A 363 -16.47 -9.06 -25.41
N LYS A 364 -15.31 -8.40 -25.29
CA LYS A 364 -14.79 -7.58 -26.39
C LYS A 364 -14.45 -8.55 -27.52
N GLU A 365 -15.35 -8.69 -28.49
CA GLU A 365 -14.99 -9.23 -29.81
C GLU A 365 -13.88 -8.35 -30.37
N SER A 366 -12.66 -8.88 -30.38
CA SER A 366 -11.56 -8.30 -31.12
C SER A 366 -11.85 -8.45 -32.62
N ASN A 367 -12.54 -7.47 -33.19
CA ASN A 367 -12.60 -7.33 -34.64
C ASN A 367 -11.21 -6.94 -35.13
N LYS A 368 -10.48 -7.94 -35.62
CA LYS A 368 -9.36 -7.76 -36.53
C LYS A 368 -9.90 -7.17 -37.84
N LYS A 369 -9.36 -6.03 -38.24
CA LYS A 369 -9.14 -5.70 -39.65
C LYS A 369 -7.71 -5.26 -39.80
#